data_AF-A0A5C3L9A3-F1
#
_entry.id   AF-A0A5C3L9A3-F1
#
_cell.length_a   1.000
_cell.length_b   1.000
_cell.length_c   1.000
_cell.angle_alpha   90.00
_cell.angle_beta   90.00
_cell.angle_gamma   90.00
#
_symmetry.space_group_name_H-M   'P 1'
#
loop_
_entity.id
_entity.type
_entity.pdbx_description
1 polymer ?
#
loop_
_entity_poly.entity_id
_entity_poly.type
_entity_poly.pdbx_seq_one_letter_code
_entity_poly.pdbx_strand_id
1 'polypeptide(L)'
;MIIDTNILMHHYEAIRTFVEDVERVAEPVVVVVPGIVIYELDGLKKRNEAWPARRASGWLLSKVREQKHVKVQATDETTKPSRNWRTKDDEETGILDEMKNDRLILDCCQYFRSKHHRTVLCSADKNLCIIATTSDARNPVMSISPPPGRPWTSREIMKTFFGEQYHLLSQFRTSNSAYEKKTKTQSEDLMQVDDEVFNEQPLNTLHDDVRVHFTRLLLEAAVRIGGTELKKGCDPAKLSRHAAGWQRKHYSTWTAGDCLEYLSYERSEIGRVAEEGQPRLAGFLTKRYEGQGARTGREWSTADWRRAAEKLERIGRILGDGGIEQAVRDLRPYLDLVLPLIL
;
A
#
# COMPACT_ATOMS: atom_id res chain seq x y z
N MET A 1 11.22 -10.85 7.21
CA MET A 1 9.79 -11.03 7.54
C MET A 1 9.09 -11.61 6.34
N ILE A 2 8.33 -12.70 6.49
CA ILE A 2 7.58 -13.30 5.39
C ILE A 2 6.10 -13.07 5.63
N ILE A 3 5.36 -12.56 4.65
CA ILE A 3 3.96 -12.15 4.81
C ILE A 3 3.01 -13.08 4.04
N ASP A 4 1.81 -13.29 4.57
CA ASP A 4 0.72 -13.97 3.86
C ASP A 4 -0.18 -12.96 3.09
N THR A 5 -1.18 -13.50 2.38
CA THR A 5 -2.17 -12.69 1.65
C THR A 5 -3.09 -11.93 2.60
N ASN A 6 -3.54 -12.54 3.71
CA ASN A 6 -4.48 -11.92 4.64
C ASN A 6 -3.91 -10.64 5.28
N ILE A 7 -2.62 -10.64 5.60
CA ILE A 7 -1.92 -9.46 6.11
C ILE A 7 -1.89 -8.36 5.05
N LEU A 8 -1.59 -8.69 3.79
CA LEU A 8 -1.60 -7.71 2.70
C LEU A 8 -3.01 -7.18 2.39
N MET A 9 -4.05 -7.98 2.61
CA MET A 9 -5.44 -7.59 2.35
C MET A 9 -5.98 -6.70 3.47
N HIS A 10 -5.79 -7.09 4.74
CA HIS A 10 -6.46 -6.49 5.89
C HIS A 10 -5.56 -5.59 6.73
N HIS A 11 -4.24 -5.78 6.67
CA HIS A 11 -3.26 -5.05 7.49
C HIS A 11 -2.20 -4.33 6.66
N TYR A 12 -2.53 -4.04 5.39
CA TYR A 12 -1.69 -3.33 4.43
C TYR A 12 -1.01 -2.08 5.02
N GLU A 13 -1.75 -1.20 5.70
CA GLU A 13 -1.21 0.05 6.24
C GLU A 13 -0.13 -0.15 7.29
N ALA A 14 -0.24 -1.20 8.11
CA ALA A 14 0.76 -1.54 9.11
C ALA A 14 2.09 -1.92 8.43
N ILE A 15 2.02 -2.76 7.39
CA ILE A 15 3.18 -3.20 6.63
C ILE A 15 3.79 -2.05 5.81
N ARG A 16 2.96 -1.23 5.18
CA ARG A 16 3.38 -0.05 4.43
C ARG A 16 4.16 0.93 5.32
N THR A 17 3.59 1.28 6.48
CA THR A 17 4.20 2.16 7.47
C THR A 17 5.49 1.57 8.03
N PHE A 18 5.49 0.26 8.29
CA PHE A 18 6.67 -0.46 8.76
C PHE A 18 7.82 -0.40 7.75
N VAL A 19 7.58 -0.66 6.47
CA VAL A 19 8.62 -0.58 5.43
C VAL A 19 9.16 0.84 5.30
N GLU A 20 8.29 1.86 5.32
CA GLU A 20 8.71 3.27 5.32
C GLU A 20 9.59 3.63 6.54
N ASP A 21 9.27 3.10 7.73
CA ASP A 21 10.08 3.33 8.93
C ASP A 21 11.42 2.59 8.89
N VAL A 22 11.43 1.34 8.43
CA VAL A 22 12.65 0.56 8.22
C VAL A 22 13.58 1.27 7.23
N GLU A 23 13.05 1.80 6.14
CA GLU A 23 13.79 2.59 5.15
C GLU A 23 14.39 3.86 5.76
N ARG A 24 13.61 4.58 6.57
CA ARG A 24 14.04 5.83 7.21
C ARG A 24 15.12 5.62 8.27
N VAL A 25 15.00 4.54 9.05
CA VAL A 25 15.94 4.20 10.13
C VAL A 25 17.13 3.38 9.60
N ALA A 26 17.04 2.89 8.36
CA ALA A 26 18.03 2.03 7.69
C ALA A 26 18.27 0.69 8.41
N GLU A 27 17.20 0.09 8.93
CA GLU A 27 17.29 -1.21 9.61
C GLU A 27 17.46 -2.37 8.61
N PRO A 28 18.27 -3.40 8.93
CA PRO A 28 18.53 -4.54 8.04
C PRO A 28 17.37 -5.55 8.04
N VAL A 29 16.13 -5.06 7.93
CA VAL A 29 14.92 -5.87 7.80
C VAL A 29 14.46 -5.88 6.36
N VAL A 30 14.18 -7.07 5.83
CA VAL A 30 13.59 -7.26 4.51
C VAL A 30 12.24 -7.97 4.66
N VAL A 31 11.22 -7.40 4.02
CA VAL A 31 9.90 -7.99 3.85
C VAL A 31 9.92 -8.83 2.56
N VAL A 32 9.70 -10.13 2.71
CA VAL A 32 9.66 -11.09 1.63
C VAL A 32 8.21 -11.51 1.40
N VAL A 33 7.78 -11.40 0.16
CA VAL A 33 6.46 -11.86 -0.28
C VAL A 33 6.63 -13.23 -0.95
N PRO A 34 6.04 -14.31 -0.40
CA PRO A 34 6.00 -15.61 -1.06
C PRO A 34 5.43 -15.49 -2.46
N GLY A 35 5.94 -16.29 -3.39
CA GLY A 35 5.49 -16.27 -4.76
C GLY A 35 4.00 -16.61 -4.88
N ILE A 36 3.51 -17.56 -4.07
CA ILE A 36 2.09 -17.95 -4.04
C ILE A 36 1.15 -16.80 -3.65
N VAL A 37 1.57 -15.92 -2.75
CA VAL A 37 0.79 -14.75 -2.31
C VAL A 37 0.55 -13.79 -3.49
N ILE A 38 1.50 -13.67 -4.42
CA ILE A 38 1.31 -12.87 -5.64
C ILE A 38 0.21 -13.49 -6.52
N TYR A 39 0.20 -14.82 -6.67
CA TYR A 39 -0.83 -15.52 -7.45
C TYR A 39 -2.22 -15.39 -6.80
N GLU A 40 -2.30 -15.47 -5.48
CA GLU A 40 -3.55 -15.26 -4.74
C GLU A 40 -4.08 -13.84 -4.95
N LEU A 41 -3.22 -12.82 -4.80
CA LEU A 41 -3.58 -11.42 -5.07
C LEU A 41 -4.07 -11.23 -6.50
N ASP A 42 -3.43 -11.84 -7.49
CA ASP A 42 -3.87 -11.77 -8.89
C ASP A 42 -5.22 -12.47 -9.12
N GLY A 43 -5.50 -13.55 -8.40
CA GLY A 43 -6.80 -14.22 -8.40
C GLY A 43 -7.92 -13.38 -7.80
N LEU A 44 -7.63 -12.68 -6.68
CA LEU A 44 -8.59 -11.84 -5.95
C LEU A 44 -9.02 -10.60 -6.74
N LYS A 45 -8.21 -10.14 -7.72
CA LYS A 45 -8.57 -9.04 -8.64
C LYS A 45 -9.82 -9.30 -9.48
N LYS A 46 -10.32 -10.54 -9.51
CA LYS A 46 -11.53 -10.95 -10.24
C LYS A 46 -12.76 -11.06 -9.34
N ARG A 47 -12.66 -10.77 -8.04
CA ARG A 47 -13.71 -10.96 -7.02
C ARG A 47 -14.08 -9.62 -6.35
N ASN A 48 -15.03 -9.64 -5.40
CA ASN A 48 -15.46 -8.45 -4.66
C ASN A 48 -14.34 -7.76 -3.86
N GLU A 49 -13.24 -8.47 -3.59
CA GLU A 49 -12.06 -7.97 -2.87
C GLU A 49 -10.99 -7.39 -3.82
N ALA A 50 -11.36 -7.08 -5.06
CA ALA A 50 -10.43 -6.65 -6.07
C ALA A 50 -9.71 -5.34 -5.72
N TRP A 51 -10.37 -4.40 -5.04
CA TRP A 51 -9.75 -3.13 -4.64
C TRP A 51 -8.59 -3.32 -3.65
N PRO A 52 -8.76 -3.97 -2.48
CA PRO A 52 -7.64 -4.27 -1.58
C PRO A 52 -6.50 -5.05 -2.26
N ALA A 53 -6.83 -6.04 -3.09
CA ALA A 53 -5.84 -6.84 -3.80
C ALA A 53 -5.02 -6.02 -4.82
N ARG A 54 -5.67 -5.10 -5.55
CA ARG A 54 -4.99 -4.19 -6.49
C ARG A 54 -4.15 -3.14 -5.80
N ARG A 55 -4.63 -2.60 -4.69
CA ARG A 55 -3.87 -1.68 -3.85
C ARG A 55 -2.56 -2.34 -3.39
N ALA A 56 -2.65 -3.52 -2.77
CA ALA A 56 -1.49 -4.27 -2.30
C ALA A 56 -0.54 -4.62 -3.46
N SER A 57 -1.06 -5.12 -4.58
CA SER A 57 -0.26 -5.45 -5.76
C SER A 57 0.49 -4.23 -6.34
N GLY A 58 -0.18 -3.08 -6.42
CA GLY A 58 0.41 -1.85 -6.95
C GLY A 58 1.54 -1.32 -6.07
N TRP A 59 1.36 -1.37 -4.74
CA TRP A 59 2.40 -1.03 -3.78
C TRP A 59 3.59 -1.98 -3.86
N LEU A 60 3.33 -3.29 -3.89
CA LEU A 60 4.39 -4.31 -4.03
C LEU A 60 5.21 -4.10 -5.29
N LEU A 61 4.56 -3.86 -6.44
CA LEU A 61 5.26 -3.61 -7.69
C LEU A 61 6.18 -2.38 -7.60
N SER A 62 5.73 -1.30 -6.94
CA SER A 62 6.56 -0.11 -6.71
C SER A 62 7.76 -0.45 -5.84
N LYS A 63 7.54 -1.10 -4.69
CA LYS A 63 8.59 -1.38 -3.71
C LYS A 63 9.60 -2.43 -4.15
N VAL A 64 9.18 -3.44 -4.91
CA VAL A 64 10.07 -4.45 -5.48
C VAL A 64 10.99 -3.85 -6.54
N ARG A 65 10.53 -2.84 -7.30
CA ARG A 65 11.38 -2.10 -8.25
C ARG A 65 12.47 -1.29 -7.57
N GLU A 66 12.22 -0.81 -6.35
CA GLU A 66 13.23 -0.10 -5.55
C GLU A 66 14.33 -1.03 -5.02
N GLN A 67 14.05 -2.34 -4.88
CA GLN A 67 15.00 -3.38 -4.42
C GLN A 67 15.71 -3.10 -3.08
N LYS A 68 15.01 -2.46 -2.14
CA LYS A 68 15.57 -2.12 -0.81
C LYS A 68 15.11 -3.08 0.29
N HIS A 69 13.91 -2.84 0.83
CA HIS A 69 13.39 -3.56 2.00
C HIS A 69 12.18 -4.44 1.68
N VAL A 70 11.80 -4.54 0.40
CA VAL A 70 10.72 -5.43 -0.07
C VAL A 70 11.22 -6.27 -1.23
N LYS A 71 10.99 -7.57 -1.15
CA LYS A 71 11.40 -8.56 -2.13
C LYS A 71 10.26 -9.55 -2.38
N VAL A 72 10.14 -10.04 -3.61
CA VAL A 72 9.32 -11.21 -3.95
C VAL A 72 10.24 -12.43 -4.02
N GLN A 73 9.77 -13.57 -3.49
CA GLN A 73 10.45 -14.86 -3.55
C GLN A 73 10.79 -15.22 -5.00
N ALA A 74 12.07 -15.46 -5.29
CA ALA A 74 12.50 -15.97 -6.59
C ALA A 74 12.12 -17.46 -6.73
N THR A 75 12.04 -17.94 -7.97
CA THR A 75 11.57 -19.30 -8.28
C THR A 75 12.38 -20.39 -7.56
N ASP A 76 13.68 -20.19 -7.44
CA ASP A 76 14.66 -21.10 -6.83
C ASP A 76 14.83 -20.92 -5.32
N GLU A 77 14.11 -19.97 -4.71
CA GLU A 77 14.11 -19.74 -3.25
C GLU A 77 13.14 -20.67 -2.54
N THR A 78 13.39 -21.97 -2.63
CA THR A 78 12.53 -23.04 -2.11
C THR A 78 13.34 -24.17 -1.49
N THR A 79 12.74 -24.92 -0.57
CA THR A 79 13.33 -26.15 -0.03
C THR A 79 13.04 -27.38 -0.90
N LYS A 80 12.16 -27.22 -1.90
CA LYS A 80 11.80 -28.30 -2.84
C LYS A 80 13.03 -28.82 -3.61
N PRO A 81 13.16 -30.15 -3.81
CA PRO A 81 14.24 -30.73 -4.60
C PRO A 81 14.29 -30.18 -6.03
N SER A 82 13.13 -29.85 -6.61
CA SER A 82 12.98 -29.30 -7.95
C SER A 82 13.60 -27.89 -8.12
N ARG A 83 13.98 -27.22 -7.02
CA ARG A 83 14.43 -25.81 -6.99
C ARG A 83 13.46 -24.87 -7.72
N ASN A 84 12.18 -25.21 -7.68
CA ASN A 84 11.13 -24.39 -8.25
C ASN A 84 9.89 -24.54 -7.39
N TRP A 85 9.55 -23.51 -6.62
CA TRP A 85 8.40 -23.56 -5.72
C TRP A 85 7.08 -23.81 -6.47
N ARG A 86 7.00 -23.48 -7.77
CA ARG A 86 5.83 -23.68 -8.63
C ARG A 86 5.65 -25.12 -9.11
N THR A 87 6.71 -25.91 -9.08
CA THR A 87 6.64 -27.31 -9.53
C THR A 87 5.82 -28.10 -8.52
N LYS A 88 4.88 -28.88 -9.06
CA LYS A 88 4.12 -29.86 -8.28
C LYS A 88 5.01 -31.08 -8.10
N ASP A 89 5.33 -31.41 -6.86
CA ASP A 89 6.02 -32.65 -6.54
C ASP A 89 4.97 -33.75 -6.31
N ASP A 90 5.29 -35.02 -6.57
CA ASP A 90 4.32 -36.13 -6.50
C ASP A 90 3.67 -36.29 -5.12
N GLU A 91 4.35 -35.85 -4.06
CA GLU A 91 3.84 -35.78 -2.68
C GLU A 91 2.67 -34.78 -2.49
N GLU A 92 2.46 -33.85 -3.43
CA GLU A 92 1.39 -32.85 -3.38
C GLU A 92 0.04 -33.34 -3.94
N THR A 93 0.00 -34.54 -4.52
CA THR A 93 -1.13 -35.06 -5.31
C THR A 93 -2.37 -35.41 -4.48
N GLY A 94 -2.29 -35.36 -3.15
CA GLY A 94 -3.41 -35.67 -2.24
C GLY A 94 -3.83 -34.53 -1.28
N ILE A 95 -3.23 -33.34 -1.40
CA ILE A 95 -3.46 -32.24 -0.46
C ILE A 95 -4.62 -31.37 -0.95
N LEU A 96 -5.49 -30.92 -0.04
CA LEU A 96 -6.51 -29.90 -0.34
C LEU A 96 -5.85 -28.60 -0.81
N ASP A 97 -6.43 -27.93 -1.81
CA ASP A 97 -5.83 -26.73 -2.42
C ASP A 97 -5.54 -25.60 -1.42
N GLU A 98 -6.37 -25.44 -0.38
CA GLU A 98 -6.15 -24.44 0.68
C GLU A 98 -4.87 -24.71 1.48
N MET A 99 -4.61 -25.99 1.82
CA MET A 99 -3.40 -26.37 2.54
C MET A 99 -2.14 -26.32 1.65
N LYS A 100 -2.28 -26.30 0.32
CA LYS A 100 -1.14 -26.19 -0.60
C LYS A 100 -0.52 -24.80 -0.53
N ASN A 101 -1.35 -23.76 -0.50
CA ASN A 101 -0.85 -22.39 -0.47
C ASN A 101 -0.11 -22.10 0.84
N ASP A 102 -0.69 -22.54 1.96
CA ASP A 102 -0.06 -22.50 3.28
C ASP A 102 1.29 -23.22 3.30
N ARG A 103 1.38 -24.42 2.71
CA ARG A 103 2.65 -25.16 2.58
C ARG A 103 3.69 -24.41 1.77
N LEU A 104 3.30 -23.71 0.70
CA LEU A 104 4.23 -22.89 -0.09
C LEU A 104 4.72 -21.66 0.68
N ILE A 105 3.88 -21.07 1.54
CA ILE A 105 4.30 -19.98 2.45
C ILE A 105 5.29 -20.52 3.49
N LEU A 106 5.04 -21.71 4.04
CA LEU A 106 5.93 -22.37 5.01
C LEU A 106 7.26 -22.79 4.37
N ASP A 107 7.25 -23.31 3.15
CA ASP A 107 8.46 -23.62 2.38
C ASP A 107 9.33 -22.37 2.20
N CYS A 108 8.73 -21.23 1.85
CA CYS A 108 9.42 -19.94 1.80
C CYS A 108 10.06 -19.60 3.17
N CYS A 109 9.33 -19.81 4.26
CA CYS A 109 9.86 -19.59 5.61
C CYS A 109 11.08 -20.46 5.93
N GLN A 110 10.97 -21.75 5.62
CA GLN A 110 12.03 -22.73 5.86
C GLN A 110 13.25 -22.43 4.99
N TYR A 111 13.06 -22.02 3.73
CA TYR A 111 14.16 -21.64 2.84
C TYR A 111 15.00 -20.51 3.43
N PHE A 112 14.40 -19.36 3.75
CA PHE A 112 15.16 -18.22 4.28
C PHE A 112 15.74 -18.51 5.66
N ARG A 113 15.06 -19.34 6.47
CA ARG A 113 15.58 -19.77 7.76
C ARG A 113 16.82 -20.67 7.61
N SER A 114 16.82 -21.59 6.64
CA SER A 114 17.96 -22.48 6.34
C SER A 114 19.22 -21.72 5.89
N LYS A 115 19.04 -20.52 5.33
CA LYS A 115 20.13 -19.60 4.96
C LYS A 115 20.68 -18.77 6.12
N HIS A 116 20.40 -19.19 7.37
CA HIS A 116 20.78 -18.51 8.60
C HIS A 116 20.20 -17.09 8.77
N HIS A 117 19.11 -16.76 8.07
CA HIS A 117 18.40 -15.52 8.32
C HIS A 117 17.45 -15.67 9.52
N ARG A 118 17.33 -14.60 10.31
CA ARG A 118 16.28 -14.50 11.32
C ARG A 118 14.92 -14.31 10.62
N THR A 119 14.29 -15.44 10.30
CA THR A 119 12.99 -15.46 9.64
C THR A 119 11.85 -15.42 10.65
N VAL A 120 10.84 -14.61 10.33
CA VAL A 120 9.59 -14.49 11.08
C VAL A 120 8.45 -14.51 10.07
N LEU A 121 7.49 -15.40 10.26
CA LEU A 121 6.22 -15.44 9.55
C LEU A 121 5.30 -14.37 10.13
N CYS A 122 4.63 -13.63 9.26
CA CYS A 122 3.67 -12.61 9.59
C CYS A 122 2.33 -13.04 8.99
N SER A 123 1.41 -13.50 9.84
CA SER A 123 0.13 -14.05 9.42
C SER A 123 -0.96 -13.79 10.47
N ALA A 124 -2.18 -13.57 10.00
CA ALA A 124 -3.38 -13.52 10.85
C ALA A 124 -4.05 -14.89 11.01
N ASP A 125 -3.62 -15.90 10.24
CA ASP A 125 -4.15 -17.26 10.33
C ASP A 125 -3.46 -18.02 11.47
N LYS A 126 -4.27 -18.39 12.48
CA LYS A 126 -3.80 -19.14 13.64
C LYS A 126 -3.30 -20.54 13.27
N ASN A 127 -3.94 -21.21 12.31
CA ASN A 127 -3.54 -22.53 11.88
C ASN A 127 -2.17 -22.47 11.21
N LEU A 128 -1.97 -21.51 10.31
CA LEU A 128 -0.68 -21.31 9.65
C LEU A 128 0.42 -20.98 10.66
N CYS A 129 0.15 -20.11 11.65
CA CYS A 129 1.09 -19.78 12.72
C CYS A 129 1.44 -20.97 13.61
N ILE A 130 0.47 -21.81 13.95
CA ILE A 130 0.68 -23.06 14.71
C ILE A 130 1.57 -24.00 13.91
N ILE A 131 1.24 -24.24 12.63
CA ILE A 131 2.02 -25.14 11.76
C ILE A 131 3.44 -24.61 11.57
N ALA A 132 3.64 -23.30 11.40
CA ALA A 132 4.97 -22.70 11.30
C ALA A 132 5.83 -22.99 12.54
N THR A 133 5.22 -22.92 13.72
CA THR A 133 5.89 -23.13 15.00
C THR A 133 6.16 -24.62 15.26
N THR A 134 5.32 -25.52 14.77
CA THR A 134 5.45 -26.98 15.01
C THR A 134 6.17 -27.73 13.89
N SER A 135 6.34 -27.13 12.71
CA SER A 135 6.90 -27.80 11.53
C SER A 135 8.34 -28.29 11.70
N ASP A 136 9.16 -27.61 12.49
CA ASP A 136 10.53 -28.03 12.82
C ASP A 136 10.79 -27.86 14.33
N ALA A 137 10.82 -28.98 15.05
CA ALA A 137 11.06 -29.01 16.49
C ALA A 137 12.47 -28.52 16.90
N ARG A 138 13.45 -28.54 15.99
CA ARG A 138 14.82 -28.07 16.26
C ARG A 138 15.00 -26.59 15.96
N ASN A 139 14.23 -26.06 15.02
CA ASN A 139 14.36 -24.67 14.59
C ASN A 139 13.01 -24.09 14.14
N PRO A 140 12.09 -23.83 15.10
CA PRO A 140 10.74 -23.38 14.77
C PRO A 140 10.76 -21.99 14.12
N VAL A 141 9.88 -21.78 13.15
CA VAL A 141 9.67 -20.47 12.54
C VAL A 141 8.87 -19.63 13.52
N MET A 142 9.43 -18.49 13.94
CA MET A 142 8.71 -17.52 14.75
C MET A 142 7.56 -16.92 13.94
N SER A 143 6.39 -16.78 14.55
CA SER A 143 5.24 -16.12 13.94
C SER A 143 4.85 -14.85 14.68
N ILE A 144 4.35 -13.86 13.96
CA ILE A 144 3.73 -12.65 14.48
C ILE A 144 2.36 -12.50 13.88
N SER A 145 1.40 -12.10 14.71
CA SER A 145 0.03 -11.87 14.30
C SER A 145 -0.42 -10.48 14.73
N PRO A 146 -1.30 -9.83 13.95
CA PRO A 146 -1.93 -8.58 14.36
C PRO A 146 -2.65 -8.76 15.71
N PRO A 147 -2.54 -7.78 16.63
CA PRO A 147 -3.24 -7.85 17.89
C PRO A 147 -4.77 -7.77 17.67
N PRO A 148 -5.57 -8.55 18.41
CA PRO A 148 -7.02 -8.46 18.31
C PRO A 148 -7.52 -7.14 18.89
N GLY A 149 -8.47 -6.49 18.20
CA GLY A 149 -9.21 -5.35 18.74
C GLY A 149 -8.44 -4.01 18.82
N ARG A 150 -7.22 -3.91 18.28
CA ARG A 150 -6.49 -2.63 18.19
C ARG A 150 -5.72 -2.51 16.87
N PRO A 151 -5.44 -1.27 16.41
CA PRO A 151 -4.67 -1.05 15.19
C PRO A 151 -3.27 -1.65 15.32
N TRP A 152 -2.82 -2.35 14.29
CA TRP A 152 -1.47 -2.90 14.25
C TRP A 152 -0.48 -1.84 13.74
N THR A 153 0.59 -1.62 14.48
CA THR A 153 1.50 -0.49 14.24
C THR A 153 2.92 -0.94 13.89
N SER A 154 3.63 -0.08 13.16
CA SER A 154 5.05 -0.25 12.82
C SER A 154 5.92 -0.54 14.06
N ARG A 155 5.70 0.19 15.16
CA ARG A 155 6.41 -0.03 16.43
C ARG A 155 6.11 -1.39 17.06
N GLU A 156 4.87 -1.86 17.01
CA GLU A 156 4.51 -3.18 17.55
C GLU A 156 5.15 -4.32 16.76
N ILE A 157 5.18 -4.20 15.43
CA ILE A 157 5.92 -5.13 14.57
C ILE A 157 7.37 -5.16 15.04
N MET A 158 8.05 -4.00 15.11
CA MET A 158 9.45 -3.91 15.49
C MET A 158 9.73 -4.44 16.91
N LYS A 159 8.87 -4.12 17.88
CA LYS A 159 8.92 -4.61 19.27
C LYS A 159 8.84 -6.13 19.32
N THR A 160 8.04 -6.75 18.45
CA THR A 160 7.93 -8.21 18.38
C THR A 160 9.18 -8.84 17.75
N PHE A 161 9.82 -8.15 16.80
CA PHE A 161 11.09 -8.60 16.21
C PHE A 161 12.27 -8.48 17.19
N PHE A 162 12.50 -7.32 17.79
CA PHE A 162 13.75 -7.03 18.52
C PHE A 162 13.60 -6.94 20.04
N GLY A 163 12.37 -7.07 20.55
CA GLY A 163 12.06 -6.96 21.97
C GLY A 163 11.87 -5.51 22.42
N GLU A 164 11.35 -5.31 23.63
CA GLU A 164 11.02 -3.99 24.20
C GLU A 164 12.23 -3.08 24.44
N GLN A 165 13.40 -3.66 24.59
CA GLN A 165 14.63 -2.90 24.91
C GLN A 165 15.36 -2.42 23.65
N TYR A 166 14.77 -2.60 22.47
CA TYR A 166 15.43 -2.24 21.23
C TYR A 166 15.52 -0.70 21.08
N HIS A 167 16.75 -0.20 21.02
CA HIS A 167 17.09 1.21 21.15
C HIS A 167 16.46 2.15 20.10
N LEU A 168 16.08 1.65 18.91
CA LEU A 168 15.42 2.46 17.88
C LEU A 168 13.90 2.33 17.87
N LEU A 169 13.27 1.61 18.82
CA LEU A 169 11.80 1.47 18.87
C LEU A 169 11.07 2.83 18.89
N SER A 170 11.65 3.82 19.57
CA SER A 170 11.08 5.18 19.63
C SER A 170 11.00 5.84 18.26
N GLN A 171 11.87 5.45 17.32
CA GLN A 171 11.86 5.96 15.96
C GLN A 171 10.76 5.34 15.11
N PHE A 172 10.21 4.18 15.46
CA PHE A 172 9.11 3.55 14.73
C PHE A 172 7.78 4.18 15.15
N ARG A 173 6.90 4.40 14.18
CA ARG A 173 5.62 5.07 14.41
C ARG A 173 4.66 4.20 15.25
N THR A 174 4.02 4.82 16.23
CA THR A 174 2.94 4.23 17.08
C THR A 174 1.58 4.29 16.43
N SER A 175 1.49 4.95 15.30
CA SER A 175 0.27 5.20 14.54
C SER A 175 0.65 5.12 13.07
N ASN A 176 -0.15 4.42 12.26
CA ASN A 176 0.11 4.46 10.82
C ASN A 176 -0.17 5.89 10.32
N SER A 177 0.38 6.33 9.18
CA SER A 177 0.13 7.70 8.71
C SER A 177 -1.34 8.00 8.41
N ALA A 178 -2.18 6.97 8.31
CA ALA A 178 -3.63 7.09 8.45
C ALA A 178 -3.95 7.58 9.88
N TYR A 179 -3.66 6.80 10.92
CA TYR A 179 -3.47 7.08 12.36
C TYR A 179 -3.42 8.54 12.89
N GLU A 180 -2.54 9.37 12.30
CA GLU A 180 -2.02 10.60 12.94
C GLU A 180 -2.84 11.88 12.67
N LYS A 181 -3.38 12.50 13.73
CA LYS A 181 -3.56 13.96 13.76
C LYS A 181 -2.20 14.60 14.03
N LYS A 182 -1.77 15.55 13.20
CA LYS A 182 -0.79 16.56 13.66
C LYS A 182 -1.48 17.41 14.72
N THR A 183 -1.21 17.16 15.99
CA THR A 183 -1.45 18.14 17.04
C THR A 183 -0.66 19.40 16.68
N LYS A 184 -1.39 20.50 16.47
CA LYS A 184 -0.80 21.83 16.37
C LYS A 184 -0.01 22.06 17.66
N THR A 185 1.29 22.28 17.53
CA THR A 185 2.12 22.79 18.64
C THR A 185 1.59 24.16 19.03
N GLN A 186 0.94 24.28 20.19
CA GLN A 186 0.88 25.54 20.92
C GLN A 186 0.58 25.34 22.41
N SER A 187 1.52 25.85 23.19
CA SER A 187 1.53 26.27 24.61
C SER A 187 1.06 25.32 25.71
N GLU A 188 2.00 25.12 26.63
CA GLU A 188 1.85 25.04 28.09
C GLU A 188 0.45 25.43 28.61
N ASP A 189 -0.42 24.44 28.74
CA ASP A 189 -1.27 24.29 29.91
C ASP A 189 -1.73 22.84 30.00
N LEU A 190 -1.29 22.18 31.07
CA LEU A 190 -1.58 20.79 31.39
C LEU A 190 -3.05 20.65 31.78
N MET A 191 -3.85 20.12 30.86
CA MET A 191 -5.14 19.50 31.17
C MET A 191 -5.08 18.05 30.67
N GLN A 192 -5.45 17.11 31.55
CA GLN A 192 -5.58 15.69 31.24
C GLN A 192 -6.51 15.53 30.03
N VAL A 193 -5.94 15.09 28.91
CA VAL A 193 -6.72 14.64 27.77
C VAL A 193 -7.08 13.20 28.10
N ASP A 194 -8.36 12.93 28.33
CA ASP A 194 -8.88 11.57 28.30
C ASP A 194 -8.40 10.94 26.98
N ASP A 195 -7.69 9.81 27.07
CA ASP A 195 -7.25 9.01 25.93
C ASP A 195 -8.49 8.46 25.20
N GLU A 196 -9.20 9.34 24.47
CA GLU A 196 -10.16 8.95 23.46
C GLU A 196 -9.37 8.17 22.42
N VAL A 197 -9.48 6.84 22.50
CA VAL A 197 -9.02 5.91 21.49
C VAL A 197 -9.65 6.34 20.17
N PHE A 198 -8.90 7.12 19.39
CA PHE A 198 -9.36 7.64 18.11
C PHE A 198 -9.54 6.45 17.15
N ASN A 199 -10.78 5.95 17.07
CA ASN A 199 -11.20 5.03 16.03
C ASN A 199 -11.09 5.76 14.69
N GLU A 200 -10.00 5.53 13.96
CA GLU A 200 -9.94 5.95 12.58
C GLU A 200 -11.06 5.33 11.78
N GLN A 201 -11.79 6.20 11.10
CA GLN A 201 -12.87 5.77 10.24
C GLN A 201 -12.31 5.20 8.94
N PRO A 202 -12.78 4.03 8.49
CA PRO A 202 -12.29 3.37 7.27
C PRO A 202 -12.28 4.25 6.01
N LEU A 203 -13.12 5.30 5.96
CA LEU A 203 -13.15 6.26 4.86
C LEU A 203 -11.87 7.08 4.71
N ASN A 204 -11.19 7.43 5.81
CA ASN A 204 -9.94 8.18 5.72
C ASN A 204 -8.84 7.32 5.12
N THR A 205 -8.74 6.05 5.56
CA THR A 205 -7.81 5.07 4.99
C THR A 205 -8.10 4.83 3.52
N LEU A 206 -9.37 4.61 3.16
CA LEU A 206 -9.79 4.44 1.76
C LEU A 206 -9.45 5.67 0.90
N HIS A 207 -9.58 6.88 1.46
CA HIS A 207 -9.27 8.11 0.73
C HIS A 207 -7.79 8.25 0.44
N ASP A 208 -6.96 7.96 1.44
CA ASP A 208 -5.50 7.91 1.26
C ASP A 208 -5.09 6.83 0.25
N ASP A 209 -5.75 5.68 0.25
CA ASP A 209 -5.51 4.62 -0.74
C ASP A 209 -5.84 5.06 -2.17
N VAL A 210 -7.04 5.61 -2.37
CA VAL A 210 -7.49 6.11 -3.67
C VAL A 210 -6.53 7.18 -4.16
N ARG A 211 -6.17 8.12 -3.28
CA ARG A 211 -5.18 9.16 -3.58
C ARG A 211 -3.86 8.55 -4.07
N VAL A 212 -3.24 7.70 -3.28
CA VAL A 212 -1.92 7.13 -3.60
C VAL A 212 -1.98 6.29 -4.88
N HIS A 213 -3.01 5.45 -5.01
CA HIS A 213 -3.16 4.57 -6.17
C HIS A 213 -3.36 5.34 -7.46
N PHE A 214 -4.31 6.30 -7.49
CA PHE A 214 -4.59 7.07 -8.70
C PHE A 214 -3.50 8.10 -8.99
N THR A 215 -2.79 8.65 -7.99
CA THR A 215 -1.60 9.49 -8.24
C THR A 215 -0.55 8.72 -9.04
N ARG A 216 -0.29 7.46 -8.66
CA ARG A 216 0.67 6.61 -9.37
C ARG A 216 0.22 6.34 -10.81
N LEU A 217 -1.05 5.98 -11.03
CA LEU A 217 -1.57 5.71 -12.38
C LEU A 217 -1.53 6.96 -13.26
N LEU A 218 -1.88 8.13 -12.70
CA LEU A 218 -1.80 9.40 -13.42
C LEU A 218 -0.35 9.77 -13.77
N LEU A 219 0.60 9.51 -12.86
CA LEU A 219 2.02 9.71 -13.13
C LEU A 219 2.54 8.77 -14.23
N GLU A 220 2.15 7.49 -14.20
CA GLU A 220 2.49 6.52 -15.26
C GLU A 220 1.92 6.95 -16.61
N ALA A 221 0.68 7.44 -16.65
CA ALA A 221 0.07 7.98 -17.86
C ALA A 221 0.78 9.24 -18.36
N ALA A 222 1.13 10.16 -17.46
CA ALA A 222 1.89 11.38 -17.78
C ALA A 222 3.26 11.05 -18.38
N VAL A 223 4.03 10.14 -17.76
CA VAL A 223 5.33 9.70 -18.27
C VAL A 223 5.20 9.02 -19.63
N ARG A 224 4.12 8.26 -19.86
CA ARG A 224 3.86 7.62 -21.15
C ARG A 224 3.60 8.64 -22.26
N ILE A 225 2.85 9.70 -21.95
CA ILE A 225 2.49 10.76 -22.91
C ILE A 225 3.69 11.69 -23.17
N GLY A 226 4.36 12.19 -22.13
CA GLY A 226 5.47 13.13 -22.30
C GLY A 226 6.80 12.48 -22.68
N GLY A 227 6.88 11.14 -22.69
CA GLY A 227 8.00 10.38 -23.24
C GLY A 227 9.35 10.74 -22.62
N THR A 228 10.33 11.07 -23.47
CA THR A 228 11.70 11.41 -23.04
C THR A 228 11.84 12.84 -22.52
N GLU A 229 10.92 13.74 -22.87
CA GLU A 229 11.03 15.16 -22.50
C GLU A 229 10.80 15.36 -21.00
N LEU A 230 9.88 14.60 -20.40
CA LEU A 230 9.70 14.56 -18.94
C LEU A 230 10.93 14.00 -18.21
N LYS A 231 11.67 13.09 -18.85
CA LYS A 231 12.83 12.42 -18.24
C LYS A 231 14.09 13.28 -18.27
N LYS A 232 14.20 14.23 -19.19
CA LYS A 232 15.38 15.09 -19.31
C LYS A 232 15.53 16.07 -18.15
N GLY A 233 14.47 16.28 -17.36
CA GLY A 233 14.47 17.20 -16.23
C GLY A 233 14.56 18.65 -16.66
N CYS A 234 13.69 19.51 -16.13
CA CYS A 234 13.83 20.95 -16.31
C CYS A 234 14.66 21.50 -15.14
N ASP A 235 15.61 22.37 -15.42
CA ASP A 235 16.37 23.07 -14.37
C ASP A 235 15.43 24.10 -13.70
N PRO A 236 14.99 23.86 -12.45
CA PRO A 236 14.01 24.71 -11.80
C PRO A 236 14.52 26.13 -11.56
N ALA A 237 15.85 26.34 -11.56
CA ALA A 237 16.45 27.66 -11.40
C ALA A 237 16.20 28.60 -12.60
N LYS A 238 15.83 28.05 -13.77
CA LYS A 238 15.59 28.82 -15.00
C LYS A 238 14.11 29.16 -15.23
N LEU A 239 13.21 28.62 -14.41
CA LEU A 239 11.78 28.77 -14.59
C LEU A 239 11.21 29.92 -13.76
N SER A 240 10.28 30.67 -14.36
CA SER A 240 9.54 31.73 -13.67
C SER A 240 8.80 31.17 -12.44
N ARG A 241 8.67 31.99 -11.39
CA ARG A 241 7.82 31.67 -10.23
C ARG A 241 6.35 31.41 -10.59
N HIS A 242 5.91 31.89 -11.76
CA HIS A 242 4.57 31.72 -12.31
C HIS A 242 4.44 30.49 -13.23
N ALA A 243 5.53 29.73 -13.44
CA ALA A 243 5.47 28.48 -14.17
C ALA A 243 4.59 27.45 -13.44
N ALA A 244 3.98 26.56 -14.21
CA ALA A 244 3.10 25.52 -13.70
C ALA A 244 3.82 24.65 -12.65
N GLY A 245 3.06 24.04 -11.73
CA GLY A 245 3.63 23.23 -10.64
C GLY A 245 4.51 22.09 -11.16
N TRP A 246 4.03 21.43 -12.21
CA TRP A 246 4.71 20.30 -12.86
C TRP A 246 6.03 20.68 -13.55
N GLN A 247 6.17 21.93 -14.05
CA GLN A 247 7.41 22.38 -14.69
C GLN A 247 8.53 22.62 -13.68
N ARG A 248 8.17 23.04 -12.46
CA ARG A 248 9.12 23.42 -11.40
C ARG A 248 9.70 22.24 -10.62
N LYS A 249 9.17 21.03 -10.85
CA LYS A 249 9.51 19.84 -10.06
C LYS A 249 9.88 18.69 -10.98
N HIS A 250 10.82 17.86 -10.52
CA HIS A 250 11.08 16.60 -11.19
C HIS A 250 9.85 15.67 -11.09
N TYR A 251 9.55 14.93 -12.16
CA TYR A 251 8.33 14.10 -12.26
C TYR A 251 8.19 13.08 -11.13
N SER A 252 9.31 12.61 -10.55
CA SER A 252 9.31 11.69 -9.40
C SER A 252 8.70 12.28 -8.12
N THR A 253 8.53 13.60 -8.06
CA THR A 253 7.99 14.33 -6.91
C THR A 253 6.60 14.93 -7.19
N TRP A 254 6.02 14.59 -8.34
CA TRP A 254 4.72 15.11 -8.72
C TRP A 254 3.60 14.55 -7.84
N THR A 255 2.71 15.46 -7.45
CA THR A 255 1.43 15.13 -6.82
C THR A 255 0.37 14.84 -7.88
N ALA A 256 -0.80 14.32 -7.47
CA ALA A 256 -1.94 14.17 -8.39
C ALA A 256 -2.31 15.48 -9.08
N GLY A 257 -2.22 16.61 -8.36
CA GLY A 257 -2.47 17.94 -8.93
C GLY A 257 -1.47 18.30 -10.02
N ASP A 258 -0.18 18.08 -9.79
CA ASP A 258 0.87 18.31 -10.80
C ASP A 258 0.63 17.41 -12.05
N CYS A 259 0.27 16.14 -11.84
CA CYS A 259 -0.06 15.22 -12.94
C CYS A 259 -1.28 15.70 -13.74
N LEU A 260 -2.35 16.12 -13.07
CA LEU A 260 -3.56 16.60 -13.74
C LEU A 260 -3.31 17.91 -14.49
N GLU A 261 -2.51 18.82 -13.94
CA GLU A 261 -2.13 20.07 -14.60
C GLU A 261 -1.33 19.79 -15.89
N TYR A 262 -0.35 18.88 -15.84
CA TYR A 262 0.40 18.45 -17.03
C TYR A 262 -0.50 17.77 -18.07
N LEU A 263 -1.32 16.81 -17.66
CA LEU A 263 -2.22 16.09 -18.57
C LEU A 263 -3.27 17.03 -19.18
N SER A 264 -3.68 18.08 -18.46
CA SER A 264 -4.58 19.12 -18.97
C SER A 264 -3.90 20.02 -20.01
N TYR A 265 -2.60 20.28 -19.86
CA TYR A 265 -1.80 21.00 -20.85
C TYR A 265 -1.70 20.18 -22.15
N GLU A 266 -1.44 18.88 -22.06
CA GLU A 266 -1.37 17.98 -23.23
C GLU A 266 -2.76 17.73 -23.85
N ARG A 267 -3.81 17.64 -23.03
CA ARG A 267 -5.19 17.37 -23.46
C ARG A 267 -6.17 18.24 -22.67
N SER A 268 -6.60 19.35 -23.25
CA SER A 268 -7.49 20.32 -22.59
C SER A 268 -8.81 19.74 -22.07
N GLU A 269 -9.28 18.64 -22.66
CA GLU A 269 -10.48 17.93 -22.20
C GLU A 269 -10.32 17.38 -20.78
N ILE A 270 -9.12 16.93 -20.40
CA ILE A 270 -8.83 16.41 -19.06
C ILE A 270 -9.00 17.53 -18.02
N GLY A 271 -8.53 18.73 -18.34
CA GLY A 271 -8.68 19.90 -17.46
C GLY A 271 -10.14 20.27 -17.24
N ARG A 272 -10.95 20.22 -18.31
CA ARG A 272 -12.41 20.43 -18.19
C ARG A 272 -13.04 19.41 -17.25
N VAL A 273 -12.75 18.12 -17.41
CA VAL A 273 -13.31 17.05 -16.55
C VAL A 273 -12.83 17.17 -15.10
N ALA A 274 -11.55 17.49 -14.87
CA ALA A 274 -10.98 17.60 -13.53
C ALA A 274 -11.62 18.74 -12.72
N GLU A 275 -11.87 19.88 -13.38
CA GLU A 275 -12.44 21.09 -12.77
C GLU A 275 -13.99 21.14 -12.78
N GLU A 276 -14.65 20.23 -13.49
CA GLU A 276 -16.11 20.22 -13.66
C GLU A 276 -16.86 19.93 -12.34
N GLY A 277 -17.44 20.94 -11.70
CA GLY A 277 -18.25 20.75 -10.50
C GLY A 277 -17.47 20.30 -9.25
N GLN A 278 -18.20 20.06 -8.16
CA GLN A 278 -17.62 19.60 -6.88
C GLN A 278 -17.74 18.07 -6.74
N PRO A 279 -16.67 17.38 -6.28
CA PRO A 279 -15.39 17.93 -5.84
C PRO A 279 -14.44 18.17 -7.03
N ARG A 280 -13.58 19.19 -6.95
CA ARG A 280 -12.44 19.31 -7.89
C ARG A 280 -11.54 18.10 -7.70
N LEU A 281 -11.18 17.41 -8.80
CA LEU A 281 -10.46 16.14 -8.68
C LEU A 281 -9.07 16.32 -8.07
N ALA A 282 -8.37 17.40 -8.39
CA ALA A 282 -7.09 17.74 -7.77
C ALA A 282 -7.23 17.88 -6.24
N GLY A 283 -8.26 18.58 -5.77
CA GLY A 283 -8.54 18.73 -4.33
C GLY A 283 -8.91 17.40 -3.68
N PHE A 284 -9.70 16.58 -4.35
CA PHE A 284 -10.04 15.22 -3.88
C PHE A 284 -8.82 14.33 -3.75
N LEU A 285 -7.84 14.41 -4.67
CA LEU A 285 -6.61 13.62 -4.60
C LEU A 285 -5.47 14.32 -3.83
N THR A 286 -5.75 15.45 -3.19
CA THR A 286 -4.74 16.15 -2.38
C THR A 286 -4.61 15.46 -1.02
N LYS A 287 -3.38 15.38 -0.49
CA LYS A 287 -3.16 14.80 0.83
C LYS A 287 -3.87 15.62 1.89
N ARG A 288 -4.51 14.94 2.84
CA ARG A 288 -5.17 15.57 3.97
C ARG A 288 -4.25 16.59 4.66
N TYR A 289 -4.81 17.74 5.00
CA TYR A 289 -4.12 18.87 5.63
C TYR A 289 -2.96 19.49 4.81
N GLU A 290 -2.76 19.09 3.54
CA GLU A 290 -1.76 19.69 2.66
C GLU A 290 -2.42 20.57 1.61
N GLY A 291 -2.31 21.89 1.74
CA GLY A 291 -2.78 22.83 0.73
C GLY A 291 -4.29 23.12 0.76
N GLN A 292 -4.71 23.98 -0.16
CA GLN A 292 -6.07 24.51 -0.21
C GLN A 292 -7.03 23.47 -0.80
N GLY A 293 -8.12 23.17 -0.08
CA GLY A 293 -9.12 22.20 -0.52
C GLY A 293 -8.83 20.75 -0.11
N ALA A 294 -7.73 20.50 0.61
CA ALA A 294 -7.48 19.22 1.25
C ALA A 294 -8.58 18.92 2.28
N ARG A 295 -9.18 17.74 2.18
CA ARG A 295 -10.20 17.24 3.09
C ARG A 295 -9.88 15.82 3.48
N THR A 296 -10.39 15.41 4.64
CA THR A 296 -10.33 14.01 5.09
C THR A 296 -11.37 13.17 4.35
N GLY A 297 -11.19 11.84 4.30
CA GLY A 297 -12.11 10.93 3.62
C GLY A 297 -13.56 11.06 4.09
N ARG A 298 -13.79 11.32 5.38
CA ARG A 298 -15.11 11.56 5.98
C ARG A 298 -15.75 12.91 5.63
N GLU A 299 -14.95 13.90 5.24
CA GLU A 299 -15.43 15.24 4.87
C GLU A 299 -15.95 15.28 3.43
N TRP A 300 -15.76 14.20 2.67
CA TRP A 300 -16.35 14.00 1.35
C TRP A 300 -17.69 13.30 1.48
N SER A 301 -18.73 13.88 0.87
CA SER A 301 -20.03 13.22 0.82
C SER A 301 -19.98 11.98 -0.08
N THR A 302 -20.92 11.04 0.11
CA THR A 302 -21.10 9.88 -0.79
C THR A 302 -21.23 10.29 -2.26
N ALA A 303 -21.89 11.43 -2.52
CA ALA A 303 -22.01 11.99 -3.86
C ALA A 303 -20.64 12.47 -4.39
N ASP A 304 -19.80 13.07 -3.55
CA ASP A 304 -18.46 13.52 -3.92
C ASP A 304 -17.56 12.34 -4.30
N TRP A 305 -17.61 11.25 -3.53
CA TRP A 305 -16.90 10.00 -3.83
C TRP A 305 -17.28 9.43 -5.20
N ARG A 306 -18.58 9.35 -5.49
CA ARG A 306 -19.09 8.84 -6.77
C ARG A 306 -18.69 9.74 -7.94
N ARG A 307 -18.82 11.07 -7.78
CA ARG A 307 -18.39 12.04 -8.80
C ARG A 307 -16.89 12.00 -9.05
N ALA A 308 -16.07 11.84 -8.01
CA ALA A 308 -14.63 11.70 -8.16
C ALA A 308 -14.26 10.43 -8.94
N ALA A 309 -14.92 9.31 -8.64
CA ALA A 309 -14.75 8.06 -9.40
C ALA A 309 -15.18 8.22 -10.87
N GLU A 310 -16.32 8.86 -11.14
CA GLU A 310 -16.79 9.14 -12.51
C GLU A 310 -15.82 10.03 -13.30
N LYS A 311 -15.25 11.06 -12.66
CA LYS A 311 -14.22 11.91 -13.27
C LYS A 311 -12.97 11.11 -13.61
N LEU A 312 -12.48 10.28 -12.69
CA LEU A 312 -11.33 9.41 -12.93
C LEU A 312 -11.59 8.45 -14.10
N GLU A 313 -12.79 7.87 -14.19
CA GLU A 313 -13.16 7.00 -15.30
C GLU A 313 -13.16 7.73 -16.64
N ARG A 314 -13.76 8.93 -16.69
CA ARG A 314 -13.76 9.77 -17.89
C ARG A 314 -12.34 10.15 -18.30
N ILE A 315 -11.48 10.51 -17.35
CA ILE A 315 -10.06 10.80 -17.61
C ILE A 315 -9.34 9.56 -18.16
N GLY A 316 -9.59 8.37 -17.57
CA GLY A 316 -9.07 7.10 -18.08
C GLY A 316 -9.43 6.86 -19.55
N ARG A 317 -10.70 7.07 -19.91
CA ARG A 317 -11.18 6.95 -21.30
C ARG A 317 -10.54 7.96 -22.24
N ILE A 318 -10.45 9.24 -21.84
CA ILE A 318 -9.81 10.29 -22.65
C ILE A 318 -8.33 9.95 -22.88
N LEU A 319 -7.64 9.38 -21.89
CA LEU A 319 -6.25 8.96 -22.00
C LEU A 319 -6.07 7.67 -22.81
N GLY A 320 -7.13 6.86 -22.94
CA GLY A 320 -7.02 5.47 -23.41
C GLY A 320 -6.25 4.58 -22.42
N ASP A 321 -6.25 4.94 -21.13
CA ASP A 321 -5.56 4.18 -20.08
C ASP A 321 -6.52 3.18 -19.43
N GLY A 322 -6.44 1.93 -19.93
CA GLY A 322 -7.23 0.83 -19.38
C GLY A 322 -6.93 0.55 -17.90
N GLY A 323 -5.77 0.97 -17.38
CA GLY A 323 -5.42 0.83 -15.96
C GLY A 323 -6.26 1.72 -15.05
N ILE A 324 -6.45 3.00 -15.42
CA ILE A 324 -7.30 3.94 -14.67
C ILE A 324 -8.76 3.51 -14.72
N GLU A 325 -9.27 3.18 -15.91
CA GLU A 325 -10.66 2.74 -16.07
C GLU A 325 -10.96 1.50 -15.23
N GLN A 326 -10.08 0.50 -15.31
CA GLN A 326 -10.26 -0.76 -14.60
C GLN A 326 -10.10 -0.54 -13.08
N ALA A 327 -9.22 0.35 -12.62
CA ALA A 327 -9.12 0.71 -11.20
C ALA A 327 -10.41 1.35 -10.66
N VAL A 328 -11.07 2.21 -11.45
CA VAL A 328 -12.38 2.78 -11.06
C VAL A 328 -13.47 1.70 -11.01
N ARG A 329 -13.52 0.79 -12.00
CA ARG A 329 -14.49 -0.31 -12.02
C ARG A 329 -14.39 -1.19 -10.77
N ASP A 330 -13.19 -1.39 -10.26
CA ASP A 330 -12.94 -2.15 -9.03
C ASP A 330 -13.27 -1.35 -7.76
N LEU A 331 -13.02 -0.04 -7.78
CA LEU A 331 -13.32 0.83 -6.65
C LEU A 331 -14.83 0.98 -6.42
N ARG A 332 -15.65 1.01 -7.50
CA ARG A 332 -17.10 1.24 -7.41
C ARG A 332 -17.83 0.25 -6.49
N PRO A 333 -17.73 -1.09 -6.68
CA PRO A 333 -18.37 -2.05 -5.77
C PRO A 333 -17.90 -1.89 -4.32
N TYR A 334 -16.63 -1.56 -4.13
CA TYR A 334 -16.06 -1.36 -2.80
C TYR A 334 -16.63 -0.09 -2.13
N LEU A 335 -16.80 1.00 -2.88
CA LEU A 335 -17.46 2.21 -2.39
C LEU A 335 -18.92 1.96 -2.02
N ASP A 336 -19.66 1.20 -2.84
CA ASP A 336 -21.06 0.88 -2.56
C ASP A 336 -21.21 -0.04 -1.34
N LEU A 337 -20.20 -0.84 -1.02
CA LEU A 337 -20.16 -1.64 0.21
C LEU A 337 -19.81 -0.78 1.44
N VAL A 338 -18.81 0.10 1.33
CA VAL A 338 -18.21 0.80 2.47
C VAL A 338 -18.97 2.06 2.86
N LEU A 339 -19.43 2.86 1.89
CA LEU A 339 -20.08 4.15 2.16
C LEU A 339 -21.38 4.01 2.97
N PRO A 340 -22.25 2.99 2.77
CA PRO A 340 -23.45 2.81 3.58
C PRO A 340 -23.19 2.32 5.01
N LEU A 341 -22.03 1.73 5.28
CA LEU A 341 -21.71 1.17 6.60
C LEU A 341 -21.18 2.21 7.60
N ILE A 342 -20.86 3.42 7.12
CA ILE A 342 -20.13 4.44 7.88
C ILE A 342 -20.95 5.74 8.06
N LEU A 343 -22.10 5.82 7.39
CA LEU A 343 -23.13 6.86 7.57
C LEU A 343 -24.27 6.31 8.41
#